data_AF-A0A7W9NES5-F1
#
_entry.id   AF-A0A7W9NES5-F1
#
_cell.length_a   1.000
_cell.length_b   1.000
_cell.length_c   1.000
_cell.angle_alpha   90.00
_cell.angle_beta   90.00
_cell.angle_gamma   90.00
#
_symmetry.space_group_name_H-M   'P 1'
#
loop_
_entity.id
_entity.type
_entity.pdbx_description
1 polymer ?
#
loop_
_entity_poly.entity_id
_entity_poly.type
_entity_poly.pdbx_seq_one_letter_code
_entity_poly.pdbx_strand_id
1 'polypeptide(L)'
;MRWLAVAELPHRLSLVRRLAGLRRRFTAETTSSVLPAIVQALDPVDRTTRLQLIAALGDCSASVPAEVRQLVLPDAVAPEQRALEAGILSVANRLAPAAFRMARPLPDYLTLHVRAEARLPLLAALVPSETSVGLVGVAGLRVRPFRRHVELYLLGTTARVSLATVSYDIWRDAVADRDPAWLNWRQPPPLTDAELSTVPARHALASSIASSLLRRTGLFPLAPNVVASAREACQVDWSGGASTSSIAAALTHPLCGLPDVPARIARVTDQHLTIAVANGAASVALSGPDLTCPAVTGETGRR
;
A
#
# COMPACT_ATOMS: atom_id res chain seq x y z
N MET A 1 -20.53 -21.36 -38.17
CA MET A 1 -19.08 -21.10 -38.07
C MET A 1 -18.85 -19.59 -38.07
N ARG A 2 -18.61 -18.99 -36.89
CA ARG A 2 -18.20 -17.58 -36.80
C ARG A 2 -16.68 -17.53 -37.04
N TRP A 3 -16.27 -16.86 -38.11
CA TRP A 3 -14.87 -16.47 -38.29
C TRP A 3 -14.48 -15.59 -37.11
N LEU A 4 -13.67 -16.12 -36.19
CA LEU A 4 -12.97 -15.30 -35.21
C LEU A 4 -12.01 -14.43 -36.01
N ALA A 5 -12.43 -13.19 -36.28
CA ALA A 5 -11.54 -12.18 -36.81
C ALA A 5 -10.27 -12.20 -35.96
N VAL A 6 -9.13 -12.45 -36.61
CA VAL A 6 -7.82 -12.38 -35.97
C VAL A 6 -7.65 -10.93 -35.53
N ALA A 7 -8.04 -10.62 -34.31
CA ALA A 7 -7.86 -9.30 -33.74
C ALA A 7 -6.36 -9.01 -33.79
N GLU A 8 -5.97 -8.02 -34.60
CA GLU A 8 -4.58 -7.59 -34.67
C GLU A 8 -4.10 -7.26 -33.26
N LEU A 9 -3.03 -7.94 -32.85
CA LEU A 9 -2.41 -7.70 -31.56
C LEU A 9 -1.92 -6.24 -31.54
N PRO A 10 -2.31 -5.43 -30.54
CA PRO A 10 -1.82 -4.06 -30.43
C PRO A 10 -0.28 -4.08 -30.39
N HIS A 11 0.34 -3.13 -31.10
CA HIS A 11 1.79 -2.97 -31.11
C HIS A 11 2.36 -2.92 -29.68
N ARG A 12 3.51 -3.57 -29.45
CA ARG A 12 4.18 -3.67 -28.12
C ARG A 12 4.24 -2.33 -27.37
N LEU A 13 4.56 -1.25 -28.09
CA LEU A 13 4.65 0.10 -27.53
C LEU A 13 3.30 0.62 -27.00
N SER A 14 2.19 0.26 -27.65
CA SER A 14 0.83 0.61 -27.20
C SER A 14 0.50 -0.10 -25.89
N LEU A 15 0.78 -1.40 -25.79
CA LEU A 15 0.57 -2.18 -24.56
C LEU A 15 1.40 -1.64 -23.39
N VAL A 16 2.69 -1.40 -23.60
CA VAL A 16 3.60 -0.83 -22.57
C VAL A 16 3.06 0.50 -22.06
N ARG A 17 2.66 1.42 -22.95
CA ARG A 17 2.13 2.74 -22.56
C ARG A 17 0.83 2.63 -21.77
N ARG A 18 -0.08 1.73 -22.18
CA ARG A 18 -1.35 1.50 -21.46
C ARG A 18 -1.12 0.94 -20.06
N LEU A 19 -0.24 -0.06 -19.92
CA LEU A 19 0.09 -0.66 -18.62
C LEU A 19 0.84 0.32 -17.71
N ALA A 20 1.77 1.10 -18.26
CA ALA A 20 2.43 2.20 -17.55
C ALA A 20 1.41 3.25 -17.07
N GLY A 21 0.49 3.67 -17.94
CA GLY A 21 -0.59 4.59 -17.58
C GLY A 21 -1.47 4.03 -16.47
N LEU A 22 -1.84 2.75 -16.55
CA LEU A 22 -2.60 2.05 -15.51
C LEU A 22 -1.83 2.06 -14.18
N ARG A 23 -0.60 1.55 -14.13
CA ARG A 23 0.22 1.50 -12.91
C ARG A 23 0.37 2.88 -12.26
N ARG A 24 0.66 3.91 -13.05
CA ARG A 24 0.80 5.29 -12.55
C ARG A 24 -0.44 5.80 -11.83
N ARG A 25 -1.64 5.46 -12.27
CA ARG A 25 -2.88 5.86 -11.58
C ARG A 25 -2.95 5.26 -10.17
N PHE A 26 -2.45 4.04 -9.99
CA PHE A 26 -2.44 3.36 -8.70
C PHE A 26 -1.26 3.80 -7.83
N THR A 27 -0.09 4.09 -8.39
CA THR A 27 1.14 4.32 -7.61
C THR A 27 1.58 5.78 -7.53
N ALA A 28 0.94 6.66 -8.30
CA ALA A 28 1.37 8.02 -8.59
C ALA A 28 2.79 8.11 -9.18
N GLU A 29 3.29 7.03 -9.79
CA GLU A 29 4.61 7.01 -10.40
C GLU A 29 4.78 8.04 -11.54
N THR A 30 6.02 8.49 -11.74
CA THR A 30 6.37 9.28 -12.92
C THR A 30 6.47 8.41 -14.16
N THR A 31 6.26 8.99 -15.34
CA THR A 31 6.42 8.28 -16.62
C THR A 31 7.84 7.72 -16.80
N SER A 32 8.85 8.49 -16.37
CA SER A 32 10.26 8.10 -16.46
C SER A 32 10.64 6.95 -15.54
N SER A 33 9.96 6.76 -14.41
CA SER A 33 10.19 5.63 -13.52
C SER A 33 9.40 4.38 -13.92
N VAL A 34 8.15 4.54 -14.37
CA VAL A 34 7.26 3.40 -14.64
C VAL A 34 7.57 2.70 -15.97
N LEU A 35 7.94 3.46 -17.02
CA LEU A 35 8.08 2.90 -18.37
C LEU A 35 9.20 1.85 -18.43
N PRO A 36 10.42 2.12 -17.92
CA PRO A 36 11.48 1.12 -17.91
C PRO A 36 11.09 -0.13 -17.11
N ALA A 37 10.41 0.05 -15.97
CA ALA A 37 9.96 -1.07 -15.14
C ALA A 37 8.97 -1.98 -15.88
N ILE A 38 7.99 -1.41 -16.59
CA ILE A 38 7.03 -2.18 -17.39
C ILE A 38 7.71 -2.82 -18.60
N VAL A 39 8.63 -2.13 -19.29
CA VAL A 39 9.38 -2.72 -20.41
C VAL A 39 10.17 -3.94 -19.94
N GLN A 40 10.88 -3.81 -18.83
CA GLN A 40 11.66 -4.90 -18.25
C GLN A 40 10.78 -6.08 -17.83
N ALA A 41 9.65 -5.81 -17.16
CA ALA A 41 8.72 -6.85 -16.73
C ALA A 41 8.08 -7.61 -17.91
N LEU A 42 7.85 -6.93 -19.04
CA LEU A 42 7.23 -7.54 -20.22
C LEU A 42 8.22 -8.17 -21.20
N ASP A 43 9.52 -8.02 -20.99
CA ASP A 43 10.54 -8.56 -21.89
C ASP A 43 10.51 -10.10 -21.99
N PRO A 44 10.47 -10.87 -20.87
CA PRO A 44 10.43 -12.32 -20.92
C PRO A 44 9.04 -12.90 -21.23
N VAL A 45 8.04 -12.06 -21.46
CA VAL A 45 6.63 -12.46 -21.46
C VAL A 45 6.19 -13.00 -22.82
N ASP A 46 5.58 -14.19 -22.81
CA ASP A 46 5.09 -14.91 -23.98
C ASP A 46 3.82 -14.32 -24.60
N ARG A 47 3.37 -14.89 -25.72
CA ARG A 47 2.17 -14.42 -26.43
C ARG A 47 0.89 -14.62 -25.61
N THR A 48 0.78 -15.72 -24.88
CA THR A 48 -0.40 -16.06 -24.07
C THR A 48 -0.62 -15.03 -22.97
N THR A 49 0.44 -14.72 -22.22
CA THR A 49 0.41 -13.72 -21.16
C THR A 49 0.12 -12.32 -21.69
N ARG A 50 0.66 -11.96 -22.86
CA ARG A 50 0.32 -10.69 -23.54
C ARG A 50 -1.17 -10.59 -23.87
N LEU A 51 -1.77 -11.67 -24.36
CA LEU A 51 -3.22 -11.72 -24.65
C LEU A 51 -4.04 -11.55 -23.37
N GLN A 52 -3.63 -12.16 -22.25
CA GLN A 52 -4.27 -11.99 -20.95
C GLN A 52 -4.21 -10.53 -20.46
N LEU A 53 -3.04 -9.88 -20.59
CA LEU A 53 -2.88 -8.46 -20.26
C LEU A 53 -3.77 -7.56 -21.13
N ILE A 54 -3.90 -7.85 -22.43
CA ILE A 54 -4.77 -7.09 -23.33
C ILE A 54 -6.24 -7.28 -22.97
N ALA A 55 -6.67 -8.52 -22.70
CA ALA A 55 -8.03 -8.81 -22.29
C ALA A 55 -8.38 -8.08 -20.99
N ALA A 56 -7.51 -8.13 -19.99
CA ALA A 56 -7.71 -7.48 -18.69
C ALA A 56 -7.65 -5.94 -18.73
N LEU A 57 -7.07 -5.36 -19.79
CA LEU A 57 -7.12 -3.92 -20.06
C LEU A 57 -8.43 -3.48 -20.75
N GLY A 58 -9.16 -4.40 -21.36
CA GLY A 58 -10.43 -4.14 -22.05
C GLY A 58 -11.66 -4.54 -21.23
N ASP A 59 -11.53 -5.56 -20.39
CA ASP A 59 -12.59 -6.08 -19.54
C ASP A 59 -12.14 -6.15 -18.07
N CYS A 60 -12.80 -5.36 -17.23
CA CYS A 60 -12.54 -5.32 -15.79
C CYS A 60 -13.00 -6.60 -15.06
N SER A 61 -13.72 -7.49 -15.73
CA SER A 61 -14.20 -8.77 -15.18
C SER A 61 -13.27 -9.95 -15.52
N ALA A 62 -12.23 -9.71 -16.32
CA ALA A 62 -11.31 -10.77 -16.72
C ALA A 62 -10.57 -11.37 -15.52
N SER A 63 -10.59 -12.70 -15.39
CA SER A 63 -9.74 -13.38 -14.41
C SER A 63 -8.31 -13.44 -14.92
N VAL A 64 -7.36 -12.97 -14.11
CA VAL A 64 -5.94 -12.91 -14.46
C VAL A 64 -5.12 -13.65 -13.41
N PRO A 65 -4.22 -14.57 -13.81
CA PRO A 65 -3.32 -15.25 -12.88
C PRO A 65 -2.47 -14.26 -12.08
N ALA A 66 -2.15 -14.60 -10.84
CA ALA A 66 -1.40 -13.71 -9.95
C ALA A 66 -0.06 -13.29 -10.56
N GLU A 67 0.66 -14.23 -11.20
CA GLU A 67 1.94 -14.00 -11.85
C GLU A 67 1.85 -12.90 -12.90
N VAL A 68 0.77 -12.87 -13.67
CA VAL A 68 0.52 -11.86 -14.71
C VAL A 68 0.19 -10.50 -14.12
N ARG A 69 -0.53 -10.47 -12.99
CA ARG A 69 -0.81 -9.22 -12.25
C ARG A 69 0.49 -8.60 -11.69
N GLN A 70 1.36 -9.44 -11.14
CA GLN A 70 2.64 -9.03 -10.56
C GLN A 70 3.57 -8.36 -11.59
N LEU A 71 3.43 -8.67 -12.90
CA LEU A 71 4.16 -7.99 -13.98
C LEU A 71 3.82 -6.49 -14.06
N VAL A 72 2.59 -6.12 -13.69
CA VAL A 72 2.12 -4.74 -13.77
C VAL A 72 2.39 -4.05 -12.44
N LEU A 73 1.75 -4.49 -11.36
CA LEU A 73 1.86 -3.89 -10.04
C LEU A 73 2.14 -4.99 -9.00
N PRO A 74 3.41 -5.15 -8.57
CA PRO A 74 3.74 -6.22 -7.66
C PRO A 74 3.25 -5.93 -6.24
N ASP A 75 2.73 -6.95 -5.58
CA ASP A 75 2.35 -6.95 -4.16
C ASP A 75 3.44 -7.61 -3.32
N ALA A 76 3.46 -7.32 -2.01
CA ALA A 76 4.40 -7.96 -1.10
C ALA A 76 4.00 -9.43 -0.88
N VAL A 77 4.91 -10.35 -1.19
CA VAL A 77 4.71 -11.79 -1.00
C VAL A 77 5.01 -12.20 0.45
N ALA A 78 6.12 -11.72 1.01
CA ALA A 78 6.57 -12.06 2.35
C ALA A 78 5.67 -11.44 3.44
N PRO A 79 5.20 -12.22 4.44
CA PRO A 79 4.41 -11.71 5.56
C PRO A 79 5.07 -10.54 6.32
N GLU A 80 6.38 -10.60 6.52
CA GLU A 80 7.16 -9.59 7.23
C GLU A 80 7.20 -8.28 6.45
N GLN A 81 7.30 -8.36 5.12
CA GLN A 81 7.21 -7.18 4.25
C GLN A 81 5.83 -6.54 4.32
N ARG A 82 4.76 -7.36 4.31
CA ARG A 82 3.38 -6.86 4.49
C ARG A 82 3.19 -6.19 5.86
N ALA A 83 3.75 -6.76 6.92
CA ALA A 83 3.69 -6.19 8.26
C ALA A 83 4.43 -4.84 8.36
N LEU A 84 5.63 -4.75 7.79
CA LEU A 84 6.41 -3.50 7.72
C LEU A 84 5.61 -2.40 7.00
N GLU A 85 5.11 -2.70 5.80
CA GLU A 85 4.33 -1.76 5.00
C GLU A 85 3.03 -1.34 5.70
N ALA A 86 2.33 -2.28 6.35
CA ALA A 86 1.13 -1.99 7.12
C ALA A 86 1.41 -1.05 8.31
N GLY A 87 2.49 -1.30 9.05
CA GLY A 87 2.92 -0.43 10.15
C GLY A 87 3.22 0.99 9.68
N ILE A 88 3.91 1.13 8.54
CA ILE A 88 4.20 2.43 7.94
C ILE A 88 2.93 3.18 7.55
N LEU A 89 1.97 2.51 6.91
CA LEU A 89 0.69 3.12 6.54
C LEU A 89 -0.11 3.54 7.80
N SER A 90 -0.13 2.70 8.83
CA SER A 90 -0.81 2.97 10.10
C SER A 90 -0.25 4.22 10.78
N VAL A 91 1.08 4.38 10.83
CA VAL A 91 1.72 5.58 11.39
C VAL A 91 1.42 6.81 10.53
N ALA A 92 1.53 6.70 9.21
CA ALA A 92 1.27 7.81 8.29
C ALA A 92 -0.15 8.36 8.43
N ASN A 93 -1.15 7.47 8.50
CA ASN A 93 -2.56 7.82 8.64
C ASN A 93 -2.83 8.69 9.89
N ARG A 94 -2.13 8.44 11.01
CA ARG A 94 -2.35 9.20 12.25
C ARG A 94 -1.78 10.63 12.22
N LEU A 95 -0.78 10.90 11.39
CA LEU A 95 0.07 12.10 11.55
C LEU A 95 0.06 13.02 10.33
N ALA A 96 0.08 12.42 9.15
CA ALA A 96 0.14 13.15 7.90
C ALA A 96 -0.64 12.33 6.87
N PRO A 97 -1.97 12.51 6.78
CA PRO A 97 -2.77 11.78 5.81
C PRO A 97 -2.17 11.92 4.40
N ALA A 98 -1.62 13.07 4.02
CA ALA A 98 -0.92 13.22 2.76
C ALA A 98 0.58 12.79 2.75
N ALA A 99 1.04 11.83 3.57
CA ALA A 99 2.47 11.58 3.78
C ALA A 99 3.24 11.19 2.52
N PHE A 100 2.61 10.41 1.63
CA PHE A 100 3.26 9.84 0.47
C PHE A 100 2.80 10.55 -0.81
N ARG A 101 3.77 10.92 -1.65
CA ARG A 101 3.51 11.45 -2.99
C ARG A 101 3.39 10.33 -4.03
N MET A 102 4.16 9.26 -3.86
CA MET A 102 4.32 8.18 -4.82
C MET A 102 4.90 6.95 -4.11
N ALA A 103 4.47 5.78 -4.57
CA ALA A 103 5.06 4.49 -4.23
C ALA A 103 5.70 3.86 -5.47
N ARG A 104 6.85 3.21 -5.33
CA ARG A 104 7.46 2.40 -6.40
C ARG A 104 7.55 0.96 -5.93
N PRO A 105 6.53 0.13 -6.23
CA PRO A 105 6.52 -1.25 -5.79
C PRO A 105 7.48 -2.11 -6.63
N LEU A 106 8.20 -2.97 -5.93
CA LEU A 106 8.95 -4.13 -6.44
C LEU A 106 8.46 -5.38 -5.66
N PRO A 107 8.72 -6.62 -6.12
CA PRO A 107 8.26 -7.82 -5.42
C PRO A 107 8.68 -7.86 -3.94
N ASP A 108 9.97 -7.67 -3.67
CA ASP A 108 10.54 -7.82 -2.31
C ASP A 108 10.97 -6.49 -1.67
N TYR A 109 10.48 -5.37 -2.22
CA TYR A 109 10.92 -4.05 -1.79
C TYR A 109 9.90 -2.98 -2.18
N LEU A 110 9.85 -1.90 -1.39
CA LEU A 110 9.04 -0.74 -1.71
C LEU A 110 9.88 0.53 -1.57
N THR A 111 9.82 1.42 -2.57
CA THR A 111 10.32 2.79 -2.39
C THR A 111 9.14 3.74 -2.20
N LEU A 112 9.18 4.54 -1.14
CA LEU A 112 8.21 5.59 -0.87
C LEU A 112 8.85 6.95 -1.08
N HIS A 113 8.14 7.83 -1.77
CA HIS A 113 8.50 9.24 -1.89
C HIS A 113 7.66 10.03 -0.90
N VAL A 114 8.29 10.42 0.20
CA VAL A 114 7.65 11.15 1.30
C VAL A 114 7.56 12.64 0.96
N ARG A 115 6.40 13.25 1.16
CA ARG A 115 6.20 14.70 1.01
C ARG A 115 7.04 15.46 2.02
N ALA A 116 7.53 16.64 1.66
CA ALA A 116 8.51 17.38 2.46
C ALA A 116 7.99 17.69 3.87
N GLU A 117 6.74 18.14 3.96
CA GLU A 117 6.01 18.47 5.18
C GLU A 117 5.78 17.27 6.11
N ALA A 118 5.79 16.05 5.57
CA ALA A 118 5.54 14.84 6.34
C ALA A 118 6.82 14.14 6.80
N ARG A 119 8.00 14.50 6.30
CA ARG A 119 9.25 13.74 6.54
C ARG A 119 9.58 13.61 8.02
N LEU A 120 9.80 14.73 8.70
CA LEU A 120 10.17 14.74 10.12
C LEU A 120 9.11 14.07 11.01
N PRO A 121 7.81 14.47 10.97
CA PRO A 121 6.81 13.86 11.86
C PRO A 121 6.61 12.36 11.58
N LEU A 122 6.65 11.94 10.32
CA LEU A 122 6.55 10.52 9.97
C LEU A 122 7.74 9.73 10.53
N LEU A 123 8.97 10.19 10.29
CA LEU A 123 10.18 9.50 10.74
C LEU A 123 10.22 9.37 12.25
N ALA A 124 9.96 10.47 12.99
CA ALA A 124 9.96 10.49 14.44
C ALA A 124 8.94 9.52 15.07
N ALA A 125 7.83 9.29 14.37
CA ALA A 125 6.76 8.41 14.83
C ALA A 125 6.85 6.96 14.34
N LEU A 126 7.67 6.70 13.32
CA LEU A 126 7.98 5.33 12.89
C LEU A 126 8.88 4.63 13.90
N VAL A 127 9.74 5.38 14.61
CA VAL A 127 10.64 4.85 15.63
C VAL A 127 9.85 4.17 16.75
N PRO A 128 10.09 2.89 17.04
CA PRO A 128 9.46 2.21 18.16
C PRO A 128 9.85 2.88 19.47
N SER A 129 8.85 3.18 20.29
CA SER A 129 9.00 3.82 21.59
C SER A 129 7.99 3.24 22.56
N GLU A 130 8.44 2.85 23.75
CA GLU A 130 7.54 2.47 24.83
C GLU A 130 6.92 3.73 25.45
N THR A 131 5.63 3.65 25.77
CA THR A 131 4.86 4.70 26.43
C THR A 131 4.02 4.07 27.54
N SER A 132 3.39 4.88 28.39
CA SER A 132 2.49 4.39 29.44
C SER A 132 1.27 3.61 28.91
N VAL A 133 0.94 3.77 27.64
CA VAL A 133 -0.19 3.06 26.97
C VAL A 133 0.28 1.88 26.10
N GLY A 134 1.57 1.57 26.11
CA GLY A 134 2.18 0.50 25.31
C GLY A 134 3.17 1.00 24.26
N LEU A 135 3.50 0.12 23.31
CA LEU A 135 4.44 0.40 22.23
C LEU A 135 3.76 1.28 21.16
N VAL A 136 4.40 2.42 20.83
CA VAL A 136 4.06 3.22 19.66
C VAL A 136 5.15 3.07 18.59
N GLY A 137 4.80 3.38 17.34
CA GLY A 137 5.69 3.21 16.19
C GLY A 137 5.58 1.83 15.55
N VAL A 138 6.63 1.41 14.84
CA VAL A 138 6.67 0.11 14.16
C VAL A 138 7.62 -0.82 14.93
N ALA A 139 7.07 -1.87 15.53
CA ALA A 139 7.85 -2.85 16.29
C ALA A 139 8.94 -3.49 15.44
N GLY A 140 10.16 -3.55 15.97
CA GLY A 140 11.33 -4.14 15.31
C GLY A 140 11.90 -3.33 14.16
N LEU A 141 11.38 -2.14 13.89
CA LEU A 141 11.89 -1.25 12.87
C LEU A 141 13.29 -0.77 13.23
N ARG A 142 14.22 -0.87 12.27
CA ARG A 142 15.54 -0.28 12.33
C ARG A 142 15.82 0.47 11.04
N VAL A 143 16.87 1.27 11.07
CA VAL A 143 17.14 2.25 10.02
C VAL A 143 18.57 2.17 9.56
N ARG A 144 18.76 2.15 8.24
CA ARG A 144 20.06 2.24 7.58
C ARG A 144 20.08 3.50 6.70
N PRO A 145 20.82 4.55 7.11
CA PRO A 145 20.92 5.77 6.32
C PRO A 145 21.87 5.59 5.14
N PHE A 146 21.51 6.20 4.02
CA PHE A 146 22.36 6.36 2.85
C PHE A 146 22.47 7.85 2.49
N ARG A 147 23.31 8.17 1.49
CA ARG A 147 23.55 9.57 1.09
C ARG A 147 22.29 10.34 0.69
N ARG A 148 21.31 9.69 0.06
CA ARG A 148 20.11 10.34 -0.55
C ARG A 148 18.78 9.70 -0.19
N HIS A 149 18.81 8.66 0.63
CA HIS A 149 17.62 7.96 1.08
C HIS A 149 17.93 7.29 2.41
N VAL A 150 16.87 6.84 3.07
CA VAL A 150 16.96 6.01 4.27
C VAL A 150 16.24 4.71 3.99
N GLU A 151 16.86 3.58 4.33
CA GLU A 151 16.24 2.26 4.29
C GLU A 151 15.71 1.94 5.69
N LEU A 152 14.42 1.66 5.76
CA LEU A 152 13.75 1.07 6.91
C LEU A 152 13.77 -0.45 6.74
N TYR A 153 14.04 -1.19 7.81
CA TYR A 153 14.01 -2.65 7.78
C TYR A 153 13.53 -3.22 9.11
N LEU A 154 12.97 -4.43 9.10
CA LEU A 154 12.63 -5.14 10.34
C LEU A 154 13.81 -6.02 10.76
N LEU A 155 14.29 -5.84 12.00
CA LEU A 155 15.44 -6.57 12.52
C LEU A 155 15.19 -8.10 12.48
N GLY A 156 16.17 -8.85 11.99
CA GLY A 156 16.06 -10.32 11.87
C GLY A 156 15.29 -10.82 10.66
N THR A 157 14.88 -9.95 9.73
CA THR A 157 14.12 -10.32 8.52
C THR A 157 14.75 -9.73 7.25
N THR A 158 14.20 -10.08 6.09
CA THR A 158 14.55 -9.45 4.80
C THR A 158 13.64 -8.28 4.42
N ALA A 159 12.63 -7.95 5.25
CA ALA A 159 11.66 -6.91 4.96
C ALA A 159 12.31 -5.52 5.00
N ARG A 160 12.06 -4.73 3.97
CA ARG A 160 12.64 -3.39 3.81
C ARG A 160 11.80 -2.44 2.96
N VAL A 161 11.86 -1.16 3.32
CA VAL A 161 11.24 -0.05 2.60
C VAL A 161 12.22 1.10 2.53
N SER A 162 12.40 1.70 1.36
CA SER A 162 13.25 2.89 1.21
C SER A 162 12.45 4.16 1.10
N LEU A 163 12.84 5.14 1.91
CA LEU A 163 12.30 6.48 1.89
C LEU A 163 13.19 7.36 1.01
N ALA A 164 12.77 7.53 -0.24
CA ALA A 164 13.45 8.38 -1.18
C ALA A 164 13.41 9.84 -0.71
N THR A 165 14.47 10.59 -0.98
CA THR A 165 14.63 12.02 -0.62
C THR A 165 14.67 12.32 0.88
N VAL A 166 14.87 11.29 1.71
CA VAL A 166 15.21 11.44 3.12
C VAL A 166 16.71 11.27 3.27
N SER A 167 17.44 12.35 3.52
CA SER A 167 18.89 12.28 3.77
C SER A 167 19.18 11.81 5.20
N TYR A 168 20.44 11.49 5.47
CA TYR A 168 20.91 11.22 6.83
C TYR A 168 20.64 12.40 7.78
N ASP A 169 20.80 13.66 7.32
CA ASP A 169 20.52 14.83 8.17
C ASP A 169 19.04 14.89 8.57
N ILE A 170 18.12 14.66 7.63
CA ILE A 170 16.68 14.63 7.94
C ILE A 170 16.38 13.50 8.94
N TRP A 171 17.03 12.34 8.79
CA TRP A 171 16.90 11.25 9.77
C TRP A 171 17.42 11.67 11.15
N ARG A 172 18.63 12.22 11.23
CA ARG A 172 19.24 12.70 12.47
C ARG A 172 18.33 13.70 13.18
N ASP A 173 17.80 14.67 12.43
CA ASP A 173 16.93 15.70 12.98
C ASP A 173 15.60 15.11 13.48
N ALA A 174 15.06 14.08 12.80
CA ALA A 174 13.84 13.39 13.23
C ALA A 174 14.01 12.55 14.51
N VAL A 175 15.24 12.15 14.85
CA VAL A 175 15.54 11.33 16.05
C VAL A 175 16.41 12.07 17.06
N ALA A 176 16.52 13.39 16.96
CA ALA A 176 17.38 14.20 17.82
C ALA A 176 17.04 14.07 19.32
N ASP A 177 15.75 13.92 19.65
CA ASP A 177 15.25 13.74 21.02
C ASP A 177 15.14 12.27 21.45
N ARG A 178 15.71 11.35 20.66
CA ARG A 178 15.69 9.90 20.94
C ARG A 178 17.05 9.42 21.43
N ASP A 179 17.08 8.15 21.86
CA ASP A 179 18.33 7.48 22.23
C ASP A 179 19.36 7.62 21.09
N PRO A 180 20.58 8.15 21.37
CA PRO A 180 21.67 8.24 20.39
C PRO A 180 22.00 6.93 19.68
N ALA A 181 21.65 5.76 20.25
CA ALA A 181 21.76 4.47 19.60
C ALA A 181 21.06 4.40 18.23
N TRP A 182 20.00 5.19 18.01
CA TRP A 182 19.31 5.30 16.70
C TRP A 182 20.16 5.93 15.59
N LEU A 183 21.25 6.61 15.94
CA LEU A 183 22.22 7.12 14.98
C LEU A 183 23.28 6.07 14.62
N ASN A 184 23.46 5.04 15.45
CA ASN A 184 24.43 3.95 15.23
C ASN A 184 23.79 2.76 14.47
N TRP A 185 23.47 2.96 13.20
CA TRP A 185 22.87 1.93 12.35
C TRP A 185 23.73 0.67 12.16
N ARG A 186 25.04 0.73 12.43
CA ARG A 186 25.95 -0.42 12.31
C ARG A 186 25.79 -1.41 13.47
N GLN A 187 25.31 -0.92 14.61
CA GLN A 187 25.02 -1.70 15.80
C GLN A 187 23.63 -1.30 16.28
N PRO A 188 22.57 -1.69 15.55
CA PRO A 188 21.21 -1.33 15.91
C PRO A 188 20.88 -1.89 17.31
N PRO A 189 20.10 -1.16 18.12
CA PRO A 189 19.69 -1.66 19.42
C PRO A 189 18.92 -2.99 19.27
N PRO A 190 19.07 -3.95 20.21
CA PRO A 190 18.30 -5.18 20.20
C PRO A 190 16.80 -4.89 20.33
N LEU A 191 15.96 -5.90 20.06
CA LEU A 191 14.52 -5.78 20.29
C LEU A 191 14.25 -5.70 21.80
N THR A 192 13.37 -4.78 22.18
CA THR A 192 12.81 -4.72 23.54
C THR A 192 11.76 -5.82 23.77
N ASP A 193 11.46 -6.13 25.03
CA ASP A 193 10.38 -7.07 25.38
C ASP A 193 9.01 -6.59 24.86
N ALA A 194 8.78 -5.27 24.84
CA ALA A 194 7.58 -4.67 24.25
C ALA A 194 7.51 -4.88 22.72
N GLU A 195 8.62 -4.73 22.01
CA GLU A 195 8.70 -5.05 20.58
C GLU A 195 8.45 -6.55 20.32
N LEU A 196 9.05 -7.44 21.13
CA LEU A 196 8.90 -8.90 20.99
C LEU A 196 7.47 -9.39 21.27
N SER A 197 6.77 -8.75 22.21
CA SER A 197 5.40 -9.10 22.60
C SER A 197 4.34 -8.56 21.63
N THR A 198 4.72 -7.69 20.69
CA THR A 198 3.81 -7.18 19.66
C THR A 198 3.58 -8.27 18.60
N VAL A 199 2.48 -9.02 18.73
CA VAL A 199 2.17 -10.17 17.85
C VAL A 199 1.74 -9.70 16.45
N PRO A 200 2.53 -9.91 15.38
CA PRO A 200 2.14 -9.52 14.02
C PRO A 200 1.04 -10.44 13.45
N ALA A 201 0.94 -11.67 13.95
CA ALA A 201 0.12 -12.73 13.37
C ALA A 201 -1.40 -12.51 13.49
N ARG A 202 -1.88 -11.74 14.49
CA ARG A 202 -3.32 -11.59 14.76
C ARG A 202 -4.08 -10.81 13.67
N HIS A 203 -3.37 -10.13 12.77
CA HIS A 203 -3.97 -9.24 11.78
C HIS A 203 -3.42 -9.45 10.37
N ALA A 204 -3.07 -10.69 10.00
CA ALA A 204 -2.44 -11.01 8.70
C ALA A 204 -3.20 -10.44 7.48
N LEU A 205 -4.54 -10.55 7.47
CA LEU A 205 -5.36 -9.99 6.40
C LEU A 205 -5.28 -8.46 6.36
N ALA A 206 -5.48 -7.80 7.50
CA ALA A 206 -5.44 -6.34 7.56
C ALA A 206 -4.05 -5.81 7.17
N SER A 207 -2.97 -6.51 7.55
CA SER A 207 -1.62 -6.20 7.11
C SER A 207 -1.45 -6.38 5.60
N SER A 208 -2.02 -7.43 5.01
CA SER A 208 -2.01 -7.63 3.55
C SER A 208 -2.75 -6.52 2.80
N ILE A 209 -3.93 -6.13 3.28
CA ILE A 209 -4.72 -5.04 2.70
C ILE A 209 -3.99 -3.71 2.88
N ALA A 210 -3.50 -3.39 4.07
CA ALA A 210 -2.77 -2.15 4.34
C ALA A 210 -1.50 -2.04 3.48
N SER A 211 -0.71 -3.12 3.36
CA SER A 211 0.44 -3.19 2.45
C SER A 211 0.03 -2.95 1.00
N SER A 212 -1.02 -3.62 0.53
CA SER A 212 -1.56 -3.46 -0.81
C SER A 212 -2.01 -2.02 -1.08
N LEU A 213 -2.67 -1.37 -0.10
CA LEU A 213 -3.12 0.02 -0.20
C LEU A 213 -1.96 1.01 -0.18
N LEU A 214 -0.90 0.76 0.61
CA LEU A 214 0.31 1.58 0.60
C LEU A 214 0.99 1.58 -0.78
N ARG A 215 1.04 0.41 -1.43
CA ARG A 215 1.53 0.28 -2.81
C ARG A 215 0.63 0.99 -3.83
N ARG A 216 -0.62 1.24 -3.48
CA ARG A 216 -1.66 1.90 -4.30
C ARG A 216 -2.01 3.31 -3.79
N THR A 217 -1.05 3.99 -3.17
CA THR A 217 -1.25 5.36 -2.63
C THR A 217 -1.72 6.38 -3.65
N GLY A 218 -1.48 6.17 -4.94
CA GLY A 218 -1.99 7.05 -6.01
C GLY A 218 -3.52 7.06 -6.14
N LEU A 219 -4.21 6.06 -5.59
CA LEU A 219 -5.68 6.05 -5.54
C LEU A 219 -6.25 7.05 -4.53
N PHE A 220 -5.47 7.43 -3.51
CA PHE A 220 -5.96 8.22 -2.40
C PHE A 220 -5.16 9.54 -2.28
N PRO A 221 -5.82 10.72 -2.30
CA PRO A 221 -5.12 11.97 -2.07
C PRO A 221 -4.60 12.09 -0.63
N LEU A 222 -5.29 11.43 0.31
CA LEU A 222 -4.96 11.29 1.73
C LEU A 222 -4.89 9.79 2.06
N ALA A 223 -3.99 9.39 2.94
CA ALA A 223 -3.75 8.02 3.34
C ALA A 223 -5.04 7.44 3.93
N PRO A 224 -5.48 6.27 3.45
CA PRO A 224 -6.66 5.64 4.00
C PRO A 224 -6.40 5.14 5.42
N ASN A 225 -7.39 5.28 6.28
CA ASN A 225 -7.43 4.63 7.57
C ASN A 225 -7.81 3.17 7.38
N VAL A 226 -6.95 2.26 7.84
CA VAL A 226 -7.14 0.82 7.72
C VAL A 226 -7.28 0.22 9.11
N VAL A 227 -8.46 -0.28 9.43
CA VAL A 227 -8.78 -0.85 10.74
C VAL A 227 -9.09 -2.33 10.60
N ALA A 228 -8.40 -3.17 11.37
CA ALA A 228 -8.74 -4.58 11.47
C ALA A 228 -10.00 -4.75 12.34
N SER A 229 -10.96 -5.54 11.86
CA SER A 229 -12.13 -5.97 12.63
C SER A 229 -11.90 -7.35 13.24
N ALA A 230 -12.60 -7.64 14.34
CA ALA A 230 -12.51 -8.91 15.06
C ALA A 230 -12.92 -10.15 14.21
N ARG A 231 -13.66 -9.96 13.11
CA ARG A 231 -14.18 -11.04 12.25
C ARG A 231 -13.40 -11.22 10.95
N GLU A 232 -12.08 -11.02 10.97
CA GLU A 232 -11.25 -11.06 9.74
C GLU A 232 -11.76 -10.13 8.63
N ALA A 233 -12.48 -9.07 9.01
CA ALA A 233 -12.84 -8.00 8.09
C ALA A 233 -11.86 -6.85 8.25
N CYS A 234 -11.73 -6.04 7.22
CA CYS A 234 -10.92 -4.84 7.24
C CYS A 234 -11.80 -3.66 6.82
N GLN A 235 -11.80 -2.60 7.62
CA GLN A 235 -12.45 -1.36 7.26
C GLN A 235 -11.40 -0.40 6.69
N VAL A 236 -11.73 0.22 5.57
CA VAL A 236 -10.89 1.18 4.87
C VAL A 236 -11.70 2.46 4.70
N ASP A 237 -11.32 3.48 5.44
CA ASP A 237 -11.96 4.80 5.41
C ASP A 237 -11.01 5.83 4.81
N TRP A 238 -11.52 6.76 4.00
CA TRP A 238 -10.70 7.88 3.52
C TRP A 238 -11.53 9.14 3.39
N SER A 239 -10.88 10.29 3.57
CA SER A 239 -11.49 11.61 3.43
C SER A 239 -11.09 12.25 2.09
N GLY A 240 -12.10 12.61 1.29
CA GLY A 240 -11.92 13.32 0.02
C GLY A 240 -11.43 12.45 -1.15
N GLY A 241 -11.27 13.08 -2.31
CA GLY A 241 -10.83 12.39 -3.53
C GLY A 241 -11.96 11.69 -4.29
N ALA A 242 -11.68 10.49 -4.80
CA ALA A 242 -12.64 9.73 -5.60
C ALA A 242 -13.78 9.15 -4.74
N SER A 243 -14.93 8.93 -5.38
CA SER A 243 -16.10 8.29 -4.77
C SER A 243 -15.81 6.86 -4.32
N THR A 244 -16.59 6.35 -3.38
CA THR A 244 -16.49 4.98 -2.86
C THR A 244 -16.62 3.96 -3.98
N SER A 245 -17.57 4.16 -4.89
CA SER A 245 -17.78 3.31 -6.07
C SER A 245 -16.57 3.32 -7.03
N SER A 246 -15.94 4.48 -7.21
CA SER A 246 -14.75 4.60 -8.08
C SER A 246 -13.54 3.90 -7.48
N ILE A 247 -13.32 4.06 -6.16
CA ILE A 247 -12.25 3.34 -5.45
C ILE A 247 -12.53 1.84 -5.43
N ALA A 248 -13.77 1.42 -5.18
CA ALA A 248 -14.13 0.00 -5.23
C ALA A 248 -13.81 -0.60 -6.60
N ALA A 249 -14.22 0.06 -7.69
CA ALA A 249 -13.91 -0.38 -9.06
C ALA A 249 -12.40 -0.46 -9.33
N ALA A 250 -11.62 0.50 -8.83
CA ALA A 250 -10.16 0.46 -8.93
C ALA A 250 -9.55 -0.69 -8.12
N LEU A 251 -10.01 -0.91 -6.89
CA LEU A 251 -9.55 -1.98 -6.01
C LEU A 251 -9.99 -3.38 -6.49
N THR A 252 -10.99 -3.49 -7.34
CA THR A 252 -11.38 -4.74 -8.02
C THR A 252 -10.77 -4.89 -9.42
N HIS A 253 -9.95 -3.94 -9.88
CA HIS A 253 -9.36 -4.00 -11.23
C HIS A 253 -8.49 -5.27 -11.38
N PRO A 254 -8.61 -6.04 -12.47
CA PRO A 254 -7.99 -7.37 -12.57
C PRO A 254 -6.46 -7.35 -12.50
N LEU A 255 -5.82 -6.30 -13.03
CA LEU A 255 -4.36 -6.16 -13.05
C LEU A 255 -3.76 -5.44 -11.84
N CYS A 256 -4.46 -4.49 -11.22
CA CYS A 256 -3.90 -3.57 -10.22
C CYS A 256 -4.76 -3.41 -8.97
N GLY A 257 -5.90 -4.10 -8.89
CA GLY A 257 -6.73 -4.18 -7.69
C GLY A 257 -6.06 -4.98 -6.58
N LEU A 258 -6.76 -5.18 -5.46
CA LEU A 258 -6.28 -5.91 -4.30
C LEU A 258 -5.96 -7.37 -4.64
N PRO A 259 -4.85 -7.95 -4.14
CA PRO A 259 -4.56 -9.37 -4.31
C PRO A 259 -5.62 -10.22 -3.62
N ASP A 260 -5.93 -11.40 -4.18
CA ASP A 260 -6.82 -12.41 -3.60
C ASP A 260 -8.28 -12.01 -3.35
N VAL A 261 -8.68 -10.80 -3.75
CA VAL A 261 -10.07 -10.33 -3.70
C VAL A 261 -10.72 -10.56 -5.07
N PRO A 262 -11.64 -11.53 -5.24
CA PRO A 262 -12.38 -11.67 -6.47
C PRO A 262 -13.24 -10.43 -6.67
N ALA A 263 -13.54 -10.13 -7.93
CA ALA A 263 -14.27 -8.94 -8.36
C ALA A 263 -15.78 -9.00 -8.02
N ARG A 264 -16.15 -9.34 -6.77
CA ARG A 264 -17.54 -9.32 -6.31
C ARG A 264 -17.71 -8.23 -5.26
N ILE A 265 -18.22 -7.11 -5.74
CA ILE A 265 -18.82 -6.07 -4.91
C ILE A 265 -20.19 -6.61 -4.49
N ALA A 266 -20.32 -6.95 -3.20
CA ALA A 266 -21.43 -7.79 -2.74
C ALA A 266 -22.50 -7.03 -1.97
N ARG A 267 -22.20 -5.84 -1.44
CA ARG A 267 -23.15 -5.14 -0.55
C ARG A 267 -22.86 -3.65 -0.47
N VAL A 268 -23.90 -2.85 -0.65
CA VAL A 268 -23.93 -1.43 -0.31
C VAL A 268 -24.88 -1.32 0.87
N THR A 269 -24.36 -0.95 2.04
CA THR A 269 -25.19 -0.33 3.09
C THR A 269 -25.16 1.18 2.88
N ASP A 270 -25.99 1.92 3.60
CA ASP A 270 -25.98 3.39 3.53
C ASP A 270 -24.63 4.00 3.96
N GLN A 271 -23.74 3.22 4.58
CA GLN A 271 -22.47 3.70 5.16
C GLN A 271 -21.22 3.07 4.52
N HIS A 272 -21.34 1.89 3.92
CA HIS A 272 -20.20 1.13 3.44
C HIS A 272 -20.49 0.33 2.16
N LEU A 273 -19.47 0.22 1.32
CA LEU A 273 -19.42 -0.74 0.21
C LEU A 273 -18.51 -1.91 0.60
N THR A 274 -19.00 -3.14 0.52
CA THR A 274 -18.22 -4.34 0.85
C THR A 274 -17.67 -5.04 -0.39
N ILE A 275 -16.36 -5.26 -0.41
CA ILE A 275 -15.70 -6.17 -1.34
C ILE A 275 -15.46 -7.51 -0.63
N ALA A 276 -16.04 -8.59 -1.17
CA ALA A 276 -15.90 -9.92 -0.58
C ALA A 276 -14.61 -10.60 -1.08
N VAL A 277 -13.85 -11.21 -0.17
CA VAL A 277 -12.70 -12.05 -0.50
C VAL A 277 -13.19 -13.48 -0.84
N ALA A 278 -12.54 -14.20 -1.75
CA ALA A 278 -13.07 -15.41 -2.41
C ALA A 278 -13.54 -16.53 -1.48
N ASN A 279 -13.02 -16.57 -0.26
CA ASN A 279 -13.34 -17.63 0.70
C ASN A 279 -14.48 -17.24 1.66
N GLY A 280 -15.14 -16.10 1.47
CA GLY A 280 -16.31 -15.66 2.25
C GLY A 280 -16.03 -15.27 3.71
N ALA A 281 -14.89 -15.66 4.28
CA ALA A 281 -14.49 -15.32 5.64
C ALA A 281 -13.97 -13.89 5.79
N ALA A 282 -13.25 -13.40 4.76
CA ALA A 282 -12.64 -12.09 4.76
C ALA A 282 -13.43 -11.10 3.89
N SER A 283 -13.53 -9.85 4.34
CA SER A 283 -14.17 -8.78 3.57
C SER A 283 -13.50 -7.43 3.81
N VAL A 284 -13.57 -6.56 2.81
CA VAL A 284 -13.09 -5.18 2.90
C VAL A 284 -14.30 -4.25 2.85
N ALA A 285 -14.59 -3.57 3.96
CA ALA A 285 -15.61 -2.52 4.02
C ALA A 285 -14.96 -1.19 3.66
N LEU A 286 -15.51 -0.50 2.66
CA LEU A 286 -15.02 0.77 2.16
C LEU A 286 -15.97 1.90 2.59
N SER A 287 -15.43 2.99 3.13
CA SER A 287 -16.16 4.23 3.40
C SER A 287 -15.40 5.44 2.83
N GLY A 288 -15.92 6.01 1.76
CA GLY A 288 -15.39 7.22 1.14
C GLY A 288 -16.27 8.45 1.41
N PRO A 289 -15.90 9.62 0.85
CA PRO A 289 -16.55 10.90 1.13
C PRO A 289 -18.02 10.99 0.72
N ASP A 290 -18.50 10.10 -0.14
CA ASP A 290 -19.87 9.99 -0.61
C ASP A 290 -20.75 9.08 0.26
N LEU A 291 -20.16 8.29 1.17
CA LEU A 291 -20.87 7.40 2.10
C LEU A 291 -20.66 7.77 3.58
N THR A 292 -19.83 8.76 3.88
CA THR A 292 -19.60 9.18 5.26
C THR A 292 -20.93 9.60 5.90
N CYS A 293 -21.26 8.91 6.99
CA CYS A 293 -22.40 9.20 7.85
C CYS A 293 -22.42 10.70 8.15
N PRO A 294 -23.59 11.39 8.09
CA PRO A 294 -23.68 12.76 8.58
C PRO A 294 -23.05 12.77 9.96
N ALA A 295 -22.03 13.62 10.14
CA ALA A 295 -21.34 13.76 11.41
C ALA A 295 -22.42 13.80 12.49
N VAL A 296 -22.37 12.89 13.45
CA VAL A 296 -23.17 13.03 14.66
C VAL A 296 -22.70 14.35 15.24
N THR A 297 -23.42 15.42 14.90
CA THR A 297 -23.28 16.72 15.52
C THR A 297 -23.66 16.46 16.96
N GLY A 298 -22.65 16.09 17.75
CA GLY A 298 -22.78 16.06 19.18
C GLY A 298 -23.21 17.45 19.58
N GLU A 299 -24.50 17.60 19.86
CA GLU A 299 -25.02 18.65 20.71
C GLU A 299 -24.11 18.67 21.92
N THR A 300 -23.18 19.62 21.92
CA THR A 300 -22.48 20.04 23.11
C THR A 300 -23.54 20.75 23.94
N GLY A 301 -24.35 19.94 24.65
CA GLY A 301 -25.21 20.40 25.71
C GLY A 301 -24.33 21.07 26.75
N ARG A 302 -24.16 22.38 26.60
CA ARG A 302 -23.77 23.27 27.70
C ARG A 302 -24.84 23.13 28.77
N ARG A 303 -24.47 22.54 29.89
CA ARG A 303 -25.02 22.87 31.20
C ARG A 303 -23.87 23.31 32.08
#